data_AF-A0A3N9TP14-F1
#
_entry.id   AF-A0A3N9TP14-F1
#
_cell.length_a   1.000
_cell.length_b   1.000
_cell.length_c   1.000
_cell.angle_alpha   90.00
_cell.angle_beta   90.00
_cell.angle_gamma   90.00
#
_symmetry.space_group_name_H-M   'P 1'
#
loop_
_entity.id
_entity.type
_entity.pdbx_description
1 polymer ?
#
loop_
_entity_poly.entity_id
_entity_poly.type
_entity_poly.pdbx_seq_one_letter_code
_entity_poly.pdbx_strand_id
1 'polypeptide(L)' 'MNEQKAPISECPHCHSDEGYYIKNRFSGSGEWHHNFNGQEKDNSHFHDTLFTKESKYTYCIICDKRLFKVEEIGG' A
#
# COMPACT_ATOMS: atom_id res chain seq x y z
N MET A 1 15.76 14.82 1.12
CA MET A 1 14.68 13.95 0.59
C MET A 1 15.27 12.55 0.63
N ASN A 2 14.73 11.65 1.45
CA ASN A 2 15.27 10.29 1.52
C ASN A 2 14.78 9.54 0.28
N GLU A 3 15.67 9.36 -0.69
CA GLU A 3 15.37 8.61 -1.91
C GLU A 3 15.27 7.13 -1.54
N GLN A 4 14.06 6.58 -1.56
CA GLN A 4 13.87 5.14 -1.47
C GLN A 4 14.41 4.49 -2.74
N LYS A 5 15.57 3.83 -2.64
CA LYS A 5 16.26 3.19 -3.74
C LYS A 5 15.99 1.69 -3.75
N ALA A 6 15.58 1.20 -4.90
CA ALA A 6 15.42 -0.23 -5.14
C ALA A 6 16.78 -0.95 -5.21
N PRO A 7 16.87 -2.22 -4.79
CA PRO A 7 18.07 -3.04 -4.94
C PRO A 7 18.29 -3.52 -6.39
N ILE A 8 17.34 -3.27 -7.31
CA ILE A 8 17.40 -3.65 -8.73
C ILE A 8 17.03 -2.47 -9.62
N SER A 9 17.59 -2.41 -10.84
CA SER A 9 17.30 -1.36 -11.83
C SER A 9 16.16 -1.72 -12.79
N GLU A 10 15.87 -3.00 -12.99
CA GLU A 10 14.84 -3.50 -13.91
C GLU A 10 14.24 -4.81 -13.38
N CYS A 11 13.04 -5.16 -13.87
CA CYS A 11 12.38 -6.41 -13.52
C CYS A 11 13.12 -7.62 -14.13
N PRO A 12 13.55 -8.62 -13.34
CA PRO A 12 14.24 -9.82 -13.85
C PRO A 12 13.33 -10.79 -14.61
N HIS A 13 12.03 -10.50 -14.71
CA HIS A 13 11.07 -11.39 -15.37
C HIS A 13 10.56 -10.86 -16.71
N CYS A 14 10.40 -9.53 -16.84
CA CYS A 14 9.93 -8.90 -18.08
C CYS A 14 10.86 -7.78 -18.58
N HIS A 15 11.97 -7.52 -17.89
CA HIS A 15 12.99 -6.50 -18.21
C HIS A 15 12.47 -5.06 -18.32
N SER A 16 11.29 -4.79 -17.76
CA SER A 16 10.77 -3.44 -17.64
C SER A 16 11.45 -2.70 -16.49
N ASP A 17 11.76 -1.43 -16.70
CA ASP A 17 12.33 -0.46 -15.76
C ASP A 17 11.27 0.50 -15.16
N GLU A 18 10.00 0.32 -15.50
CA GLU A 18 8.86 1.15 -15.02
C GLU A 18 8.66 1.10 -13.49
N GLY A 19 9.23 0.10 -12.82
CA GLY A 19 9.30 0.02 -11.37
C GLY A 19 8.42 -1.07 -10.72
N TYR A 20 8.06 -0.84 -9.46
CA TYR A 20 7.42 -1.83 -8.59
C TYR A 20 6.40 -1.21 -7.63
N TYR A 21 5.54 -2.06 -7.05
CA TYR A 21 4.56 -1.68 -6.03
C TYR A 21 4.56 -2.66 -4.84
N ILE A 22 4.03 -2.20 -3.71
CA ILE A 22 3.79 -3.02 -2.51
C ILE A 22 2.29 -3.25 -2.38
N LYS A 23 1.87 -4.51 -2.19
CA LYS A 23 0.46 -4.83 -1.97
C LYS A 23 0.07 -4.51 -0.53
N ASN A 24 -0.83 -3.55 -0.35
CA ASN A 24 -1.47 -3.27 0.93
C ASN A 24 -2.89 -3.82 0.95
N ARG A 25 -3.18 -4.66 1.95
CA ARG A 25 -4.53 -5.16 2.18
C ARG A 25 -5.16 -4.40 3.33
N PHE A 26 -6.35 -3.85 3.08
CA PHE A 26 -7.18 -3.19 4.08
C PHE A 26 -8.39 -4.09 4.35
N SER A 27 -8.75 -4.26 5.62
CA SER A 27 -9.93 -5.02 6.01
C SER A 27 -10.48 -4.48 7.33
N GLY A 28 -11.80 -4.47 7.49
CA GLY A 28 -12.45 -3.96 8.70
C GLY A 28 -13.79 -3.32 8.36
N SER A 29 -14.34 -2.58 9.32
CA SER A 29 -15.64 -1.91 9.19
C SER A 29 -15.56 -0.50 9.75
N GLY A 30 -15.70 0.51 8.89
CA GLY A 30 -15.82 1.89 9.34
C GLY A 30 -17.26 2.22 9.69
N GLU A 31 -17.45 2.97 10.77
CA GLU A 31 -18.76 3.49 11.16
C GLU A 31 -18.86 4.97 10.78
N TRP A 32 -19.85 5.30 9.95
CA TRP A 32 -20.08 6.67 9.51
C TRP A 32 -21.39 7.19 10.12
N HIS A 33 -21.25 8.12 11.05
CA HIS A 33 -22.34 8.64 11.86
C HIS A 33 -22.88 9.95 11.31
N HIS A 34 -24.21 10.03 11.27
CA HIS A 34 -24.96 11.25 11.00
C HIS A 34 -25.91 11.54 12.16
N ASN A 35 -26.23 12.81 12.34
CA ASN A 35 -27.36 13.23 13.16
C ASN A 35 -28.67 12.93 12.41
N PHE A 36 -29.78 12.80 13.15
CA PHE A 36 -31.11 12.61 12.55
C PHE A 36 -31.56 13.77 11.64
N ASN A 37 -30.94 14.94 11.78
CA ASN A 37 -31.17 16.09 10.91
C ASN A 37 -30.35 16.03 9.59
N GLY A 38 -29.60 14.95 9.35
CA GLY A 38 -28.79 14.74 8.15
C GLY A 38 -27.38 15.34 8.20
N GLN A 39 -27.04 16.12 9.23
CA GLN A 39 -25.69 16.66 9.38
C GLN A 39 -24.71 15.58 9.83
N GLU A 40 -23.48 15.64 9.33
CA GLU A 40 -22.40 14.75 9.74
C GLU A 40 -22.11 14.89 11.25
N LYS A 41 -21.82 13.78 11.92
CA LYS A 41 -21.22 13.79 13.26
C LYS A 41 -19.70 13.73 13.17
N ASP A 42 -19.01 13.79 14.30
CA ASP A 42 -17.59 13.50 14.34
C ASP A 42 -17.32 12.06 13.89
N ASN A 43 -16.64 11.91 12.76
CA ASN A 43 -16.24 10.64 12.13
C ASN A 43 -14.71 10.50 12.06
N SER A 44 -13.96 11.25 12.87
CA SER A 44 -12.48 11.21 12.89
C SER A 44 -11.93 9.80 13.13
N HIS A 45 -12.69 8.93 13.81
CA HIS A 45 -12.35 7.54 14.12
C HIS A 45 -12.78 6.52 13.07
N PHE A 46 -13.27 6.94 11.89
CA PHE A 46 -13.81 6.06 10.85
C PHE A 46 -12.84 4.93 10.42
N HIS A 47 -11.54 5.21 10.46
CA HIS A 47 -10.50 4.26 10.05
C HIS A 47 -9.90 3.45 11.21
N ASP A 48 -10.28 3.70 12.47
CA ASP A 48 -9.62 3.12 13.65
C ASP A 48 -9.72 1.58 13.71
N THR A 49 -10.79 1.05 13.15
CA THR A 49 -11.08 -0.39 13.09
C THR A 49 -10.56 -1.04 11.80
N LEU A 50 -9.93 -0.27 10.90
CA LEU A 50 -9.34 -0.81 9.68
C LEU A 50 -7.99 -1.45 9.99
N PHE A 51 -7.95 -2.75 9.80
CA PHE A 51 -6.72 -3.52 9.82
C PHE A 51 -5.98 -3.33 8.49
N THR A 52 -4.73 -2.89 8.58
CA THR A 52 -3.82 -2.79 7.44
C THR A 52 -2.79 -3.91 7.50
N LYS A 53 -2.59 -4.59 6.37
CA LYS A 53 -1.55 -5.61 6.22
C LYS A 53 -0.74 -5.30 4.98
N GLU A 54 0.48 -4.84 5.21
CA GLU A 54 1.46 -4.64 4.16
C GLU A 54 2.10 -5.97 3.73
N SER A 55 2.31 -6.13 2.42
CA SER A 55 3.03 -7.28 1.88
C SER A 55 4.52 -7.16 2.21
N LYS A 56 5.13 -8.27 2.59
CA LYS A 56 6.59 -8.33 2.80
C LYS A 56 7.40 -8.23 1.51
N TYR A 57 6.73 -8.23 0.35
CA TYR A 57 7.35 -8.27 -0.95
C TYR A 57 6.84 -7.17 -1.87
N THR A 58 7.69 -6.78 -2.81
CA THR A 58 7.37 -5.91 -3.93
C THR A 58 7.01 -6.73 -5.17
N TYR A 59 6.28 -6.11 -6.09
CA TYR A 59 5.80 -6.72 -7.33
C TYR A 59 6.06 -5.78 -8.51
N CYS A 60 6.40 -6.32 -9.67
CA CYS A 60 6.55 -5.54 -10.89
C CYS A 60 5.21 -4.96 -11.34
N ILE A 61 5.19 -3.68 -11.73
CA ILE A 61 3.98 -2.99 -12.24
C ILE A 61 3.47 -3.63 -13.54
N ILE A 62 4.36 -4.18 -14.36
CA ILE A 62 4.00 -4.71 -15.68
C ILE A 62 3.56 -6.17 -15.65
N CYS A 63 4.29 -7.03 -14.94
CA CYS A 63 4.05 -8.47 -14.98
C CYS A 63 3.52 -9.09 -13.68
N ASP A 64 3.27 -8.27 -12.64
CA ASP A 64 2.77 -8.68 -11.32
C ASP A 64 3.61 -9.73 -10.58
N LYS A 65 4.80 -10.05 -11.10
CA LYS A 65 5.71 -11.00 -10.47
C LYS A 65 6.43 -10.37 -9.31
N ARG A 66 6.66 -11.19 -8.29
CA ARG A 66 7.41 -10.83 -7.08
C ARG A 66 8.86 -10.49 -7.43
N LEU A 67 9.39 -9.43 -6.82
CA LEU A 67 10.74 -8.94 -7.06
C LEU A 67 11.65 -9.19 -5.85
N PHE A 68 11.61 -8.31 -4.86
CA PHE A 68 12.44 -8.34 -3.65
C PHE A 68 11.56 -8.04 -2.42
N LYS A 69 12.12 -8.09 -1.23
CA LYS A 69 11.39 -7.77 0.00
C LYS A 69 11.39 -6.27 0.28
N VAL A 70 10.36 -5.80 0.98
CA VAL A 70 10.25 -4.38 1.37
C VAL A 70 11.44 -3.94 2.23
N GLU A 71 11.97 -4.83 3.07
CA GLU A 71 13.17 -4.59 3.90
C GLU A 71 14.46 -4.34 3.10
N GLU A 72 14.47 -4.68 1.80
CA GLU A 72 15.61 -4.46 0.91
C GLU A 72 15.53 -3.09 0.20
N ILE A 73 14.45 -2.32 0.40
CA ILE A 73 14.37 -0.93 -0.06
C ILE A 73 15.32 -0.10 0.80
N GLY A 74 16.39 0.41 0.19
CA GLY A 74 17.44 1.16 0.89
C GLY A 74 17.30 2.66 0.72
N GLY A 75 17.63 3.39 1.78
CA GLY A 75 17.89 4.84 1.82
C GLY A 75 18.89 5.13 2.92
#